data_AF-A0A328XDI6-F1
#
_entry.id   AF-A0A328XDI6-F1
#
_cell.length_a   1.000
_cell.length_b   1.000
_cell.length_c   1.000
_cell.angle_alpha   90.00
_cell.angle_beta   90.00
_cell.angle_gamma   90.00
#
_symmetry.space_group_name_H-M   'P 1'
#
loop_
_entity.id
_entity.type
_entity.pdbx_description
1 polymer ?
#
loop_
_entity_poly.entity_id
_entity_poly.type
_entity_poly.pdbx_seq_one_letter_code
_entity_poly.pdbx_strand_id
1 'polypeptide(L)' 'MRIFKNAWFERFAKKQKLEDAALRDAIRRADQGLIDADLGGGVIKQRVARPGQGKSGG' A
#
# COMPACT_ATOMS: atom_id res chain seq x y z
N MET A 1 0.08 14.35 5.83
CA MET A 1 -0.42 13.09 6.42
C MET A 1 0.69 12.40 7.20
N ARG A 2 0.39 11.88 8.39
CA ARG A 2 1.32 11.01 9.15
C ARG A 2 1.07 9.56 8.74
N ILE A 3 2.13 8.83 8.37
CA ILE A 3 2.05 7.43 7.95
C ILE A 3 2.63 6.56 9.05
N PHE A 4 1.90 5.54 9.46
CA PHE A 4 2.33 4.59 10.49
C PHE A 4 2.42 3.19 9.88
N LYS A 5 3.43 2.44 10.30
CA LYS A 5 3.58 1.00 10.02
C LYS A 5 3.75 0.30 11.35
N ASN A 6 3.03 -0.79 11.58
CA ASN A 6 3.30 -1.63 12.74
C ASN A 6 4.50 -2.56 12.46
N ALA A 7 5.10 -3.12 13.53
CA ALA A 7 6.30 -3.94 13.40
C ALA A 7 6.08 -5.21 12.56
N TRP A 8 4.87 -5.77 12.55
CA TRP A 8 4.54 -6.93 11.73
C TRP A 8 4.53 -6.58 10.23
N PHE A 9 3.88 -5.47 9.87
CA PHE A 9 3.79 -5.00 8.50
C PHE A 9 5.15 -4.56 7.96
N GLU A 10 5.98 -3.96 8.80
CA GLU A 10 7.37 -3.62 8.44
C GLU A 10 8.17 -4.87 8.03
N ARG A 11 8.07 -5.96 8.80
CA ARG A 11 8.71 -7.23 8.46
C ARG A 11 8.14 -7.83 7.18
N PHE A 12 6.83 -7.77 7.00
CA PHE A 12 6.16 -8.23 5.77
C PHE A 12 6.64 -7.44 4.54
N ALA A 13 6.63 -6.11 4.60
CA ALA A 13 7.03 -5.23 3.51
C ALA A 13 8.48 -5.49 3.09
N LYS A 14 9.39 -5.65 4.05
CA LYS A 14 10.79 -6.05 3.78
C LYS A 14 10.88 -7.40 3.06
N LYS A 15 10.15 -8.43 3.53
CA LYS A 15 10.14 -9.76 2.89
C LYS A 15 9.61 -9.71 1.47
N GLN A 16 8.62 -8.86 1.20
CA GLN A 16 8.02 -8.68 -0.12
C GLN A 16 8.79 -7.68 -1.02
N LYS A 17 9.91 -7.11 -0.53
CA LYS A 17 10.67 -6.06 -1.23
C LYS A 17 9.78 -4.87 -1.65
N LEU A 18 8.83 -4.50 -0.78
CA LEU A 18 7.99 -3.32 -0.97
C LEU A 18 8.75 -2.10 -0.47
N GLU A 19 9.11 -1.22 -1.39
CA GLU A 19 9.78 0.03 -1.06
C GLU A 19 8.82 1.03 -0.40
N ASP A 20 9.33 1.81 0.55
CA ASP A 20 8.56 2.86 1.22
C ASP A 20 8.02 3.91 0.25
N ALA A 21 8.73 4.17 -0.86
CA ALA A 21 8.27 5.07 -1.90
C ALA A 21 6.98 4.55 -2.56
N ALA A 22 6.89 3.26 -2.86
CA ALA A 22 5.70 2.63 -3.45
C ALA A 22 4.51 2.63 -2.46
N LEU A 23 4.77 2.39 -1.17
CA LEU A 23 3.74 2.48 -0.14
C LEU A 23 3.22 3.91 0.02
N ARG A 24 4.11 4.91 0.06
CA ARG A 24 3.72 6.33 0.14
C ARG A 24 2.90 6.77 -1.06
N ASP A 25 3.27 6.34 -2.26
CA ASP A 25 2.50 6.64 -3.47
C ASP A 25 1.09 6.02 -3.40
N ALA A 26 1.00 4.76 -2.97
CA ALA A 26 -0.29 4.10 -2.80
C ALA A 26 -1.20 4.82 -1.80
N ILE A 27 -0.64 5.33 -0.70
CA ILE A 27 -1.41 6.10 0.28
C ILE A 27 -1.80 7.46 -0.29
N ARG A 28 -0.91 8.16 -1.02
CA ARG A 28 -1.25 9.43 -1.68
C ARG A 28 -2.42 9.27 -2.65
N ARG A 29 -2.44 8.19 -3.44
CA ARG A 29 -3.55 7.88 -4.34
C ARG A 29 -4.85 7.65 -3.56
N ALA A 30 -4.79 6.87 -2.48
CA ALA A 30 -5.95 6.66 -1.62
C ALA A 30 -6.49 7.97 -1.03
N ASP A 31 -5.60 8.86 -0.58
CA ASP A 31 -5.95 10.19 -0.02
C ASP A 31 -6.63 11.10 -1.06
N GLN A 32 -6.36 10.88 -2.35
CA GLN A 32 -7.03 11.55 -3.48
C GLN A 32 -8.33 10.85 -3.92
N GLY A 33 -8.81 9.85 -3.18
CA GLY A 33 -10.00 9.07 -3.51
C GLY A 33 -9.78 7.95 -4.53
N LEU A 34 -8.54 7.72 -4.98
CA LEU A 34 -8.19 6.64 -5.92
C LEU A 34 -7.97 5.31 -5.17
N ILE A 35 -9.00 4.86 -4.47
CA ILE A 35 -9.04 3.59 -3.73
C ILE A 35 -9.41 2.42 -4.65
N ASP A 36 -8.83 1.24 -4.44
CA ASP A 36 -9.20 0.05 -5.22
C ASP A 36 -10.47 -0.61 -4.67
N ALA A 37 -10.65 -0.63 -3.35
CA ALA A 37 -11.91 -0.99 -2.71
C ALA A 37 -12.03 -0.37 -1.31
N ASP A 38 -13.25 0.00 -0.94
CA ASP A 38 -13.64 0.25 0.45
C ASP A 38 -14.14 -1.09 1.06
N LEU A 39 -13.58 -1.49 2.19
CA LEU A 39 -13.97 -2.71 2.91
C LEU A 39 -14.88 -2.43 4.11
N GLY A 40 -15.24 -1.16 4.35
CA GLY A 40 -16.03 -0.72 5.49
C GLY A 40 -15.21 -0.51 6.77
N GLY A 41 -15.82 0.11 7.78
CA GLY A 41 -15.19 0.30 9.10
C GLY A 41 -13.92 1.17 9.08
N GLY A 42 -13.76 2.03 8.07
CA GLY A 42 -12.55 2.83 7.87
C GLY A 42 -11.37 2.05 7.28
N VAL A 43 -11.60 0.84 6.75
CA VAL A 43 -10.58 -0.02 6.14
C VAL A 43 -10.71 0.03 4.62
N ILE A 44 -9.61 0.35 3.95
CA ILE A 44 -9.52 0.32 2.48
C ILE A 44 -8.56 -0.76 2.01
N LYS A 45 -8.81 -1.29 0.82
CA LYS A 45 -7.87 -2.13 0.07
C LYS A 45 -7.19 -1.28 -0.99
N GLN A 46 -5.85 -1.29 -0.99
CA GLN A 46 -5.04 -0.65 -2.02
C GLN A 46 -3.99 -1.61 -2.57
N ARG A 47 -3.93 -1.73 -3.89
CA ARG A 47 -2.90 -2.45 -4.64
C ARG A 47 -1.66 -1.57 -4.78
N VAL A 48 -0.52 -2.20 -4.53
CA VAL A 48 0.81 -1.63 -4.68
C VAL A 48 1.53 -2.43 -5.75
N ALA A 49 2.08 -1.77 -6.77
CA ALA A 49 2.91 -2.44 -7.77
C ALA A 49 4.23 -2.87 -7.12
N ARG A 50 4.72 -4.07 -7.44
CA ARG A 50 6.06 -4.50 -7.03
C ARG A 50 7.09 -3.95 -8.03
N PRO A 51 8.33 -3.68 -7.61
CA PRO A 51 9.39 -3.29 -8.55
C PRO A 51 9.50 -4.32 -9.69
N GLY A 52 9.44 -3.84 -10.93
CA GLY A 52 9.50 -4.69 -12.13
C GLY A 52 8.22 -5.49 -12.44
N GLN A 53 7.10 -5.27 -11.74
CA GLN A 53 5.82 -5.92 -12.03
C GLN A 53 4.65 -4.92 -12.04
N GLY A 54 3.67 -5.19 -12.91
CA GLY A 54 2.41 -4.43 -12.94
C GLY A 54 1.55 -4.68 -11.70
N LYS A 55 0.58 -3.79 -11.45
CA LYS A 55 -0.37 -3.92 -10.32
C LYS A 55 -1.20 -5.21 -10.35
N SER A 56 -1.34 -5.83 -11.52
CA SER A 56 -2.15 -7.03 -11.79
C SER A 56 -1.49 -8.35 -11.41
N GLY A 57 -0.15 -8.42 -11.29
CA GLY A 57 0.59 -9.65 -10.96
C GLY A 57 0.77 -9.95 -9.47
N GLY A 58 0.13 -9.14 -8.61
CA GLY A 58 0.16 -9.27 -7.15
C GLY A 58 -0.89 -10.22 -6.60
#